data_AF-F3G533-F1
#
_entry.id   AF-F3G533-F1
#
_cell.length_a   1.000
_cell.length_b   1.000
_cell.length_c   1.000
_cell.angle_alpha   90.00
_cell.angle_beta   90.00
_cell.angle_gamma   90.00
#
_symmetry.space_group_name_H-M   'P 1'
#
loop_
_entity.id
_entity.type
_entity.pdbx_description
1 polymer ?
#
loop_
_entity_poly.entity_id
_entity_poly.type
_entity_poly.pdbx_seq_one_letter_code
_entity_poly.pdbx_strand_id
1 'polypeptide(L)'
;MSNVRSDKPFVLAGRTFESRLLVGTGKYIDMEQTRLAIEASGAEIVTVAVRRTNLGQNPGEPNLLDVLPPDRYTILPNTAGCFDATEAVRTCRLSRELLDGRNLVKLEVLADQKTLFPNVIETLKAAEILVKDGFDVMVYTSDDPIIARQLAEIG
;
A
#
# COMPACT_ATOMS: atom_id res chain seq x y z
N MET A 1 -2.75 33.44 -23.44
CA MET A 1 -3.17 33.20 -22.05
C MET A 1 -2.98 31.72 -21.78
N SER A 2 -1.96 31.35 -20.99
CA SER A 2 -1.64 29.97 -20.69
C SER A 2 -2.78 29.36 -19.89
N ASN A 3 -3.40 28.32 -20.43
CA ASN A 3 -4.35 27.49 -19.71
C ASN A 3 -3.53 26.68 -18.70
N VAL A 4 -3.17 27.30 -17.57
CA VAL A 4 -2.60 26.59 -16.43
C VAL A 4 -3.69 25.62 -16.02
N ARG A 5 -3.54 24.33 -16.35
CA ARG A 5 -4.35 23.28 -15.74
C ARG A 5 -4.16 23.48 -14.24
N SER A 6 -5.20 23.96 -13.54
CA SER A 6 -5.16 23.95 -12.08
C SER A 6 -5.02 22.50 -11.70
N ASP A 7 -3.91 22.15 -11.06
CA ASP A 7 -3.74 20.78 -10.57
C ASP A 7 -4.92 20.51 -9.63
N LYS A 8 -5.67 19.44 -9.94
CA LYS A 8 -6.77 19.05 -9.07
C LYS A 8 -6.15 18.26 -7.91
N PRO A 9 -6.67 18.37 -6.70
CA PRO A 9 -6.18 17.53 -5.62
C PRO A 9 -6.34 16.04 -5.96
N PHE A 10 -5.43 15.20 -5.46
CA PHE A 10 -5.54 13.75 -5.59
C PHE A 10 -6.46 13.23 -4.48
N VAL A 11 -7.58 12.60 -4.87
CA VAL A 11 -8.56 12.05 -3.92
C VAL A 11 -8.52 10.53 -3.98
N LEU A 12 -8.34 9.89 -2.82
CA LEU A 12 -8.26 8.44 -2.67
C LEU A 12 -8.96 8.03 -1.36
N ALA A 13 -9.89 7.08 -1.43
CA ALA A 13 -10.64 6.57 -0.28
C ALA A 13 -11.23 7.69 0.62
N GLY A 14 -11.82 8.71 -0.01
CA GLY A 14 -12.40 9.87 0.69
C GLY A 14 -11.41 10.88 1.26
N ARG A 15 -10.10 10.65 1.11
CA ARG A 15 -9.03 11.54 1.60
C ARG A 15 -8.41 12.31 0.43
N THR A 16 -8.01 13.54 0.71
CA THR A 16 -7.42 14.47 -0.27
C THR A 16 -5.93 14.62 0.01
N PHE A 17 -5.12 14.58 -1.04
CA PHE A 17 -3.66 14.67 -1.02
C PHE A 17 -3.21 15.72 -2.03
N GLU A 18 -2.17 16.47 -1.70
CA GLU A 18 -1.52 17.40 -2.62
C GLU A 18 -0.47 16.66 -3.47
N SER A 19 0.29 15.76 -2.83
CA SER A 19 1.30 14.95 -3.48
C SER A 19 0.70 13.79 -4.26
N ARG A 20 1.13 13.65 -5.52
CA ARG A 20 0.84 12.51 -6.40
C ARG A 20 1.96 11.47 -6.40
N LEU A 21 2.99 11.67 -5.58
CA LEU A 21 4.14 10.77 -5.44
C LEU A 21 3.95 9.89 -4.20
N LEU A 22 3.72 8.59 -4.44
CA LEU A 22 3.73 7.55 -3.41
C LEU A 22 5.13 6.95 -3.34
N VAL A 23 5.64 6.70 -2.13
CA VAL A 23 6.99 6.15 -1.93
C VAL A 23 6.95 4.90 -1.06
N GLY A 24 7.80 3.91 -1.34
CA GLY A 24 7.97 2.71 -0.52
C GLY A 24 9.21 2.77 0.36
N THR A 25 9.24 1.98 1.43
CA THR A 25 10.31 2.03 2.45
C THR A 25 11.35 0.90 2.36
N GLY A 26 11.14 -0.11 1.52
CA GLY A 26 11.85 -1.39 1.62
C GLY A 26 13.30 -1.45 1.10
N LYS A 27 13.94 -0.33 0.78
CA LYS A 27 15.27 -0.31 0.11
C LYS A 27 16.29 0.67 0.70
N TYR A 28 15.92 1.44 1.72
CA TYR A 28 16.85 2.32 2.41
C TYR A 28 17.77 1.51 3.33
N ILE A 29 18.96 2.05 3.60
CA ILE A 29 19.99 1.45 4.44
C ILE A 29 19.51 1.41 5.90
N ASP A 30 18.84 2.47 6.36
CA ASP A 30 18.34 2.60 7.73
C ASP A 30 17.09 3.51 7.81
N MET A 31 16.57 3.67 9.03
CA MET A 31 15.37 4.47 9.30
C MET A 31 15.58 5.97 9.12
N GLU A 32 16.80 6.48 9.36
CA GLU A 32 17.08 7.91 9.19
C GLU A 32 17.15 8.27 7.70
N GLN A 33 17.77 7.41 6.89
CA GLN A 33 17.74 7.56 5.44
C GLN A 33 16.31 7.45 4.90
N THR A 34 15.50 6.53 5.44
CA THR A 34 14.08 6.42 5.09
C THR A 34 13.36 7.75 5.39
N ARG A 35 13.51 8.28 6.61
CA ARG A 35 12.89 9.53 7.05
C ARG A 35 13.25 10.70 6.14
N LEU A 36 14.55 10.89 5.90
CA LEU A 36 15.07 11.98 5.06
C LEU A 36 14.59 11.87 3.61
N ALA A 37 14.56 10.67 3.04
CA ALA A 37 14.12 10.46 1.65
C ALA A 37 12.61 10.72 1.49
N ILE A 38 11.79 10.24 2.42
CA ILE A 38 10.34 10.50 2.40
C ILE A 38 10.06 11.99 2.57
N GLU A 39 10.73 12.64 3.52
CA GLU A 39 10.60 14.08 3.74
C GLU A 39 10.99 14.90 2.51
N ALA A 40 12.14 14.60 1.88
CA ALA A 40 12.59 15.28 0.68
C ALA A 40 11.65 15.04 -0.53
N SER A 41 10.99 13.88 -0.59
CA SER A 41 10.06 13.56 -1.68
C SER A 41 8.74 14.32 -1.61
N GLY A 42 8.37 14.85 -0.44
CA GLY A 42 7.04 15.43 -0.19
C GLY A 42 5.90 14.40 -0.29
N ALA A 43 6.20 13.11 -0.16
CA ALA A 43 5.18 12.06 -0.19
C ALA A 43 4.27 12.12 1.05
N GLU A 44 2.97 12.05 0.82
CA GLU A 44 1.97 11.97 1.91
C GLU A 44 1.50 10.54 2.16
N ILE A 45 1.64 9.66 1.18
CA ILE A 45 1.29 8.24 1.26
C ILE A 45 2.56 7.41 1.13
N VAL A 46 2.82 6.57 2.13
CA VAL A 46 4.06 5.78 2.22
C VAL A 46 3.72 4.31 2.37
N THR A 47 4.27 3.46 1.50
CA THR A 47 3.95 2.03 1.47
C THR A 47 4.91 1.23 2.34
N VAL A 48 4.38 0.24 3.07
CA VAL A 48 5.16 -0.61 3.98
C VAL A 48 4.82 -2.09 3.82
N ALA A 49 5.85 -2.94 3.72
CA ALA A 49 5.68 -4.39 3.67
C ALA A 49 5.46 -4.93 5.10
N VAL A 50 4.22 -5.31 5.41
CA VAL A 50 3.78 -5.73 6.76
C VAL A 50 4.58 -6.94 7.26
N ARG A 51 4.92 -7.88 6.36
CA ARG A 51 5.68 -9.09 6.71
C ARG A 51 7.16 -8.85 6.99
N ARG A 52 7.70 -7.69 6.63
CA ARG A 52 9.16 -7.41 6.66
C ARG A 52 9.54 -6.22 7.53
N THR A 53 8.56 -5.46 8.00
CA THR A 53 8.80 -4.21 8.71
C THR A 53 8.10 -4.25 10.05
N ASN A 54 8.79 -3.84 11.10
CA ASN A 54 8.17 -3.68 12.40
C ASN A 54 7.29 -2.43 12.41
N LEU A 55 6.01 -2.63 12.73
CA LEU A 55 5.00 -1.60 12.94
C LEU A 55 4.54 -1.54 14.40
N GLY A 56 5.25 -2.24 15.30
CA GLY A 56 4.93 -2.36 16.71
C GLY A 56 4.63 -3.80 17.15
N GLN A 57 4.55 -4.76 16.21
CA GLN A 57 4.32 -6.17 16.55
C GLN A 57 5.52 -6.84 17.27
N ASN A 58 6.73 -6.29 17.13
CA ASN A 58 7.94 -6.78 17.79
C ASN A 58 8.46 -5.73 18.80
N PRO A 59 8.17 -5.89 20.11
CA PRO A 59 8.68 -4.98 21.12
C PRO A 59 10.22 -4.99 21.20
N GLY A 60 10.83 -3.80 21.26
CA GLY A 60 12.28 -3.64 21.40
C GLY A 60 13.07 -3.63 20.09
N GLU A 61 12.41 -3.86 18.94
CA GLU A 61 12.99 -3.64 17.62
C GLU A 61 12.65 -2.23 17.10
N PRO A 62 13.48 -1.63 16.23
CA PRO A 62 13.16 -0.35 15.60
C PRO A 62 11.80 -0.38 14.93
N ASN A 63 10.93 0.60 15.21
CA ASN A 63 9.58 0.70 14.66
C ASN A 63 9.53 1.75 13.55
N LEU A 64 9.03 1.40 12.36
CA LEU A 64 8.92 2.34 11.25
C LEU A 64 8.01 3.53 11.59
N LEU A 65 6.99 3.31 12.42
CA LEU A 65 6.04 4.36 12.81
C LEU A 65 6.68 5.47 13.66
N ASP A 66 7.86 5.22 14.25
CA ASP A 66 8.60 6.24 15.00
C ASP A 66 9.21 7.30 14.08
N VAL A 67 9.59 6.91 12.85
CA VAL A 67 10.15 7.82 11.84
C VAL A 67 9.14 8.27 10.79
N LEU A 68 8.05 7.54 10.64
CA LEU A 68 6.93 7.84 9.74
C LEU A 68 5.62 7.82 10.54
N PRO A 69 5.37 8.84 11.38
CA PRO A 69 4.26 8.81 12.30
C PRO A 69 2.90 8.94 11.54
N PRO A 70 1.88 8.12 11.87
CA PRO A 70 0.59 8.08 11.15
C PRO A 70 -0.30 9.32 11.26
N ASP A 71 0.09 10.31 12.05
CA ASP A 71 -0.53 11.64 12.16
C ASP A 71 -0.03 12.59 11.05
N ARG A 72 1.21 12.40 10.59
CA ARG A 72 1.82 13.13 9.47
C ARG A 72 1.68 12.40 8.13
N TYR A 73 1.79 11.07 8.13
CA TYR A 73 1.77 10.27 6.90
C TYR A 73 0.58 9.32 6.83
N THR A 74 0.13 9.05 5.62
CA THR A 74 -0.78 7.95 5.33
C THR A 74 0.03 6.68 5.09
N ILE A 75 -0.01 5.77 6.05
CA ILE A 75 0.61 4.46 5.90
C ILE A 75 -0.25 3.58 5.00
N LEU A 76 0.34 3.07 3.92
CA LEU A 76 -0.27 2.16 2.97
C LEU A 76 0.34 0.75 3.16
N PRO A 77 -0.18 -0.07 4.08
CA PRO A 77 0.31 -1.43 4.27
C PRO A 77 0.12 -2.25 3.00
N ASN A 78 1.13 -3.05 2.65
CA ASN A 78 1.09 -3.91 1.47
C ASN A 78 1.36 -5.37 1.80
N THR A 79 0.89 -6.24 0.90
CA THR A 79 1.03 -7.69 1.00
C THR A 79 2.27 -8.22 0.27
N ALA A 80 3.33 -7.41 0.10
CA ALA A 80 4.52 -7.84 -0.63
C ALA A 80 5.09 -9.16 -0.10
N GLY A 81 5.35 -10.08 -1.02
CA GLY A 81 5.80 -11.43 -0.71
C GLY A 81 4.68 -12.43 -0.38
N CYS A 82 3.40 -12.09 -0.61
CA CYS A 82 2.31 -13.06 -0.64
C CYS A 82 2.17 -13.65 -2.06
N PHE A 83 1.92 -14.96 -2.14
CA PHE A 83 1.84 -15.69 -3.42
C PHE A 83 0.45 -16.28 -3.71
N ASP A 84 -0.46 -16.20 -2.74
CA ASP A 84 -1.85 -16.60 -2.89
C ASP A 84 -2.79 -15.62 -2.19
N ALA A 85 -4.08 -15.74 -2.51
CA ALA A 85 -5.12 -14.87 -1.97
C ALA A 85 -5.28 -15.01 -0.45
N THR A 86 -5.06 -16.20 0.09
CA THR A 86 -5.24 -16.48 1.53
C THR A 86 -4.19 -15.74 2.34
N GLU A 87 -2.93 -15.82 1.94
CA GLU A 87 -1.83 -15.08 2.55
C GLU A 87 -2.03 -13.56 2.45
N ALA A 88 -2.45 -13.07 1.29
CA ALA A 88 -2.69 -11.64 1.07
C ALA A 88 -3.82 -11.12 1.97
N VAL A 89 -4.97 -11.81 2.00
CA VAL A 89 -6.11 -11.45 2.85
C VAL A 89 -5.72 -11.47 4.33
N ARG A 90 -5.00 -12.50 4.77
CA ARG A 90 -4.51 -12.58 6.16
C ARG A 90 -3.59 -11.42 6.50
N THR A 91 -2.69 -11.05 5.59
CA THR A 91 -1.75 -9.94 5.77
C THR A 91 -2.47 -8.60 5.87
N CYS A 92 -3.49 -8.35 5.04
CA CYS A 92 -4.32 -7.15 5.14
C CYS A 92 -5.05 -7.07 6.49
N ARG A 93 -5.65 -8.18 6.95
CA ARG A 93 -6.33 -8.22 8.26
C ARG A 93 -5.39 -7.92 9.42
N LEU A 94 -4.20 -8.51 9.41
CA LEU A 94 -3.17 -8.19 10.40
C LEU A 94 -2.79 -6.71 10.35
N SER A 95 -2.62 -6.15 9.15
CA SER A 95 -2.25 -4.74 9.01
C SER A 95 -3.33 -3.79 9.53
N ARG A 96 -4.61 -4.15 9.37
CA ARG A 96 -5.73 -3.39 9.92
C ARG A 96 -5.70 -3.35 11.44
N GLU A 97 -5.35 -4.47 12.09
CA GLU A 97 -5.17 -4.52 13.55
C GLU A 97 -3.96 -3.69 14.02
N LEU A 98 -2.83 -3.77 13.31
CA LEU A 98 -1.61 -3.03 13.64
C LEU A 98 -1.72 -1.51 13.41
N LEU A 99 -2.66 -1.06 12.60
CA LEU A 99 -2.83 0.34 12.20
C LEU A 99 -4.18 0.90 12.66
N ASP A 100 -4.65 0.50 13.84
CA ASP A 100 -5.83 1.02 14.53
C ASP A 100 -7.11 1.01 13.68
N GLY A 101 -7.35 -0.08 12.95
CA GLY A 101 -8.57 -0.28 12.16
C GLY A 101 -8.57 0.44 10.80
N ARG A 102 -7.44 0.97 10.33
CA ARG A 102 -7.37 1.60 9.00
C ARG A 102 -7.58 0.56 7.88
N ASN A 103 -8.48 0.89 6.95
CA ASN A 103 -8.93 -0.01 5.88
C ASN A 103 -8.13 0.11 4.58
N LEU A 104 -7.28 1.12 4.42
CA LEU A 104 -6.52 1.33 3.20
C LEU A 104 -5.37 0.32 3.08
N VAL A 105 -5.33 -0.46 1.99
CA VAL A 105 -4.30 -1.49 1.74
C VAL A 105 -3.81 -1.47 0.30
N LYS A 106 -2.54 -1.81 0.09
CA LYS A 106 -1.98 -2.14 -1.23
C LYS A 106 -1.94 -3.66 -1.40
N LEU A 107 -2.88 -4.20 -2.16
CA LEU A 107 -2.92 -5.62 -2.51
C LEU A 107 -1.85 -5.94 -3.56
N GLU A 108 -0.97 -6.86 -3.22
CA GLU A 108 0.11 -7.37 -4.07
C GLU A 108 0.18 -8.90 -3.91
N VAL A 109 -0.23 -9.63 -4.95
CA VAL A 109 -0.12 -11.10 -5.00
C VAL A 109 0.80 -11.47 -6.15
N LEU A 110 1.94 -12.06 -5.85
CA LEU A 110 3.00 -12.32 -6.82
C LEU A 110 2.87 -13.75 -7.37
N ALA A 111 3.23 -13.95 -8.63
CA ALA A 111 3.31 -15.28 -9.25
C ALA A 111 4.60 -16.01 -8.82
N ASP A 112 5.71 -15.28 -8.73
CA ASP A 112 7.00 -15.83 -8.35
C ASP A 112 7.97 -14.75 -7.80
N GLN A 113 9.02 -15.20 -7.11
CA GLN A 113 10.02 -14.33 -6.48
C GLN A 113 11.02 -13.70 -7.47
N LYS A 114 11.14 -14.26 -8.68
CA LYS A 114 12.14 -13.85 -9.67
C LYS A 114 11.65 -12.68 -10.50
N THR A 115 10.44 -12.78 -11.03
CA THR A 115 9.84 -11.75 -11.89
C THR A 115 9.10 -10.69 -11.09
N LEU A 116 8.58 -11.06 -9.90
CA LEU A 116 7.65 -10.24 -9.12
C LEU A 116 6.42 -9.81 -9.94
N PHE A 117 6.07 -10.57 -10.99
CA PHE A 117 4.90 -10.33 -11.80
C PHE A 117 3.63 -10.73 -11.02
N PRO A 118 2.51 -10.01 -11.17
CA PRO A 118 1.30 -10.32 -10.41
C PRO A 118 0.65 -11.64 -10.85
N ASN A 119 0.17 -12.41 -9.89
CA ASN A 119 -0.74 -13.52 -10.15
C ASN A 119 -2.18 -13.00 -10.20
N VAL A 120 -2.63 -12.59 -11.38
CA VAL A 120 -3.94 -11.93 -11.55
C VAL A 120 -5.14 -12.76 -11.08
N ILE A 121 -5.06 -14.09 -11.13
CA ILE A 121 -6.15 -14.96 -10.67
C ILE A 121 -6.28 -14.93 -9.15
N GLU A 122 -5.15 -14.99 -8.43
CA GLU A 122 -5.15 -14.87 -6.98
C GLU A 122 -5.44 -13.42 -6.53
N THR A 123 -4.97 -12.42 -7.30
CA THR A 123 -5.29 -11.01 -7.06
C THR A 123 -6.79 -10.74 -7.11
N LEU A 124 -7.50 -11.22 -8.14
CA LEU A 124 -8.96 -11.06 -8.25
C LEU A 124 -9.70 -11.68 -7.07
N LYS A 125 -9.33 -12.90 -6.66
CA LYS A 125 -9.91 -13.58 -5.49
C LYS A 125 -9.70 -12.78 -4.21
N ALA A 126 -8.47 -12.30 -3.99
CA ALA A 126 -8.15 -11.52 -2.80
C ALA A 126 -8.89 -10.18 -2.78
N ALA A 127 -8.95 -9.48 -3.92
CA ALA A 127 -9.67 -8.21 -4.05
C ALA A 127 -11.15 -8.36 -3.69
N GLU A 128 -11.83 -9.38 -4.22
CA GLU A 128 -13.25 -9.63 -3.92
C GLU A 128 -13.49 -9.86 -2.42
N ILE A 129 -12.62 -10.63 -1.77
CA ILE A 129 -12.72 -10.89 -0.32
C ILE A 129 -12.47 -9.61 0.48
N LEU A 130 -11.44 -8.85 0.13
CA LEU A 130 -11.04 -7.64 0.86
C LEU A 130 -12.08 -6.53 0.75
N VAL A 131 -12.62 -6.29 -0.45
CA VAL A 131 -13.69 -5.29 -0.65
C VAL A 131 -14.93 -5.68 0.16
N LYS A 132 -15.34 -6.96 0.15
CA LYS A 132 -16.45 -7.45 0.99
C LYS A 132 -16.18 -7.32 2.49
N ASP A 133 -14.91 -7.36 2.90
CA ASP A 133 -14.45 -7.16 4.29
C ASP A 133 -14.21 -5.67 4.62
N GLY A 134 -14.64 -4.75 3.75
CA GLY A 134 -14.64 -3.31 3.99
C GLY A 134 -13.27 -2.63 3.84
N PHE A 135 -12.32 -3.27 3.16
CA PHE A 135 -11.04 -2.65 2.83
C PHE A 135 -11.16 -1.67 1.65
N ASP A 136 -10.39 -0.58 1.71
CA ASP A 136 -10.14 0.29 0.57
C ASP A 136 -8.90 -0.24 -0.17
N VAL A 137 -9.12 -0.94 -1.28
CA VAL A 137 -8.06 -1.71 -1.95
C VAL A 137 -7.39 -0.93 -3.07
N MET A 138 -6.08 -0.67 -2.93
CA MET A 138 -5.21 -0.29 -4.04
C MET A 138 -4.52 -1.54 -4.59
N VAL A 139 -4.77 -1.91 -5.84
CA VAL A 139 -4.30 -3.20 -6.37
C VAL A 139 -3.08 -3.07 -7.29
N TYR A 140 -2.03 -3.85 -7.03
CA TYR A 140 -0.96 -4.12 -7.97
C TYR A 140 -1.40 -5.17 -8.98
N THR A 141 -1.39 -4.82 -10.27
CA THR A 141 -1.83 -5.68 -11.38
C THR A 141 -0.95 -5.47 -12.61
N SER A 142 -1.15 -6.30 -13.64
CA SER A 142 -0.49 -6.16 -14.94
C SER A 142 -1.14 -5.06 -15.78
N ASP A 143 -0.53 -4.76 -16.92
CA ASP A 143 -1.07 -3.81 -17.92
C ASP A 143 -2.27 -4.38 -18.71
N ASP A 144 -2.94 -5.43 -18.19
CA ASP A 144 -4.12 -6.01 -18.83
C ASP A 144 -5.36 -5.13 -18.54
N PRO A 145 -5.96 -4.49 -19.57
CA PRO A 145 -7.08 -3.57 -19.37
C PRO A 145 -8.38 -4.30 -18.99
N ILE A 146 -8.52 -5.58 -19.29
CA ILE A 146 -9.69 -6.38 -18.92
C ILE A 146 -9.62 -6.68 -17.43
N ILE A 147 -8.46 -7.12 -16.94
CA ILE A 147 -8.25 -7.37 -15.50
C ILE A 147 -8.39 -6.07 -14.71
N ALA A 148 -7.81 -4.97 -15.19
CA ALA A 148 -7.96 -3.66 -14.53
C ALA A 148 -9.44 -3.23 -14.42
N ARG A 149 -10.24 -3.43 -15.47
CA ARG A 149 -11.67 -3.15 -15.43
C ARG A 149 -12.41 -4.05 -14.44
N GLN A 150 -12.14 -5.35 -14.44
CA GLN A 150 -12.75 -6.28 -13.49
C GLN A 150 -12.43 -5.93 -12.04
N LEU A 151 -11.19 -5.54 -11.75
CA LEU A 151 -10.78 -5.08 -10.42
C LEU A 151 -11.56 -3.83 -9.99
N ALA A 152 -11.79 -2.87 -10.89
CA ALA A 152 -12.59 -1.68 -10.60
C ALA A 152 -14.10 -1.96 -10.48
N GLU A 153 -14.61 -3.02 -11.11
CA GLU A 153 -16.01 -3.46 -10.97
C GLU A 153 -16.28 -4.17 -9.64
N ILE A 154 -15.24 -4.77 -9.03
CA ILE A 154 -15.33 -5.40 -7.71
C ILE A 154 -15.56 -4.35 -6.61
N GLY A 155 -14.96 -3.17 -6.75
CA GLY A 155 -15.05 -2.04 -5.82
C GLY A 155 -13.74 -1.28 -5.75
#